data_AF-A0A7M1B6J7-F1
#
_entry.id   AF-A0A7M1B6J7-F1
#
_cell.length_a   1.000
_cell.length_b   1.000
_cell.length_c   1.000
_cell.angle_alpha   90.00
_cell.angle_beta   90.00
_cell.angle_gamma   90.00
#
_symmetry.space_group_name_H-M   'P 1'
#
loop_
_entity.id
_entity.type
_entity.pdbx_description
1 polymer ?
#
loop_
_entity_poly.entity_id
_entity_poly.type
_entity_poly.pdbx_seq_one_letter_code
_entity_poly.pdbx_strand_id
1 'polypeptide(L)' 'MHEREFTIDANNPELEFFCDLDDAYAKSICENELEIPENCIKKIECFEDAFKIYLQPSRHYYRDDWYVNLTRLDYVS' A
#
# COMPACT_ATOMS: atom_id res chain seq x y z
N MET A 1 12.41 15.72 1.97
CA MET A 1 11.27 14.94 2.49
C MET A 1 11.58 13.49 2.23
N HIS A 2 11.49 12.67 3.26
CA HIS A 2 11.80 11.25 3.14
C HIS A 2 10.70 10.55 2.34
N GLU A 3 11.12 9.63 1.48
CA GLU A 3 10.24 8.68 0.81
C GLU A 3 9.47 7.90 1.88
N ARG A 4 8.17 7.68 1.66
CA ARG A 4 7.33 6.94 2.60
C ARG A 4 7.08 5.56 2.02
N GLU A 5 7.45 4.54 2.76
CA GLU A 5 7.23 3.15 2.41
C GLU A 5 6.28 2.50 3.41
N PHE A 6 5.37 1.65 2.91
CA PHE A 6 4.44 0.88 3.72
C PHE A 6 4.52 -0.58 3.28
N THR A 7 4.60 -1.51 4.23
CA THR A 7 4.68 -2.95 3.95
C THR A 7 3.37 -3.61 4.30
N ILE A 8 2.56 -3.96 3.30
CA ILE A 8 1.27 -4.60 3.49
C ILE A 8 1.48 -6.11 3.45
N ASP A 9 1.13 -6.78 4.54
CA ASP A 9 1.19 -8.24 4.65
C ASP A 9 0.08 -8.91 3.85
N ALA A 10 0.46 -9.88 3.02
CA ALA A 10 -0.41 -10.65 2.14
C ALA A 10 -1.20 -11.75 2.86
N ASN A 11 -0.90 -12.02 4.13
CA ASN A 11 -1.60 -13.02 4.92
C ASN A 11 -2.59 -12.37 5.90
N ASN A 12 -2.77 -11.05 5.83
CA ASN A 12 -3.72 -10.39 6.69
C ASN A 12 -5.14 -10.87 6.36
N PRO A 13 -5.88 -11.46 7.31
CA PRO A 13 -7.22 -11.96 7.08
C PRO A 13 -8.23 -10.89 6.67
N GLU A 14 -7.91 -9.60 6.84
CA GLU A 14 -8.73 -8.50 6.33
C GLU A 14 -8.60 -8.30 4.81
N LEU A 15 -7.54 -8.84 4.20
CA LEU A 15 -7.29 -8.78 2.77
C LEU A 15 -7.40 -10.20 2.22
N GLU A 16 -8.43 -10.51 1.45
CA GLU A 16 -8.58 -11.85 0.89
C GLU A 16 -7.58 -12.09 -0.26
N PHE A 17 -6.36 -12.51 0.06
CA PHE A 17 -5.36 -12.90 -0.93
C PHE A 17 -5.64 -14.33 -1.40
N PHE A 18 -6.13 -14.47 -2.63
CA PHE A 18 -6.48 -15.77 -3.22
C PHE A 18 -5.47 -16.29 -4.27
N CYS A 19 -4.43 -15.53 -4.63
CA CYS A 19 -3.47 -15.87 -5.70
C CYS A 19 -2.07 -15.29 -5.44
N ASP A 20 -1.08 -15.74 -6.24
CA ASP A 20 0.27 -15.19 -6.30
C ASP A 20 0.23 -13.65 -6.35
N LEU A 21 0.95 -13.02 -5.41
CA LEU A 21 0.94 -11.58 -5.25
C LEU A 21 1.81 -10.93 -6.32
N ASP A 22 1.16 -10.48 -7.39
CA ASP A 22 1.80 -9.80 -8.51
C ASP A 22 1.61 -8.27 -8.42
N ASP A 23 2.49 -7.50 -9.07
CA ASP A 23 2.43 -6.03 -9.13
C ASP A 23 1.04 -5.51 -9.55
N ALA A 24 0.38 -6.20 -10.49
CA ALA A 24 -0.97 -5.84 -10.92
C ALA A 24 -2.01 -6.00 -9.81
N TYR A 25 -1.89 -7.06 -9.00
CA TYR A 25 -2.80 -7.34 -7.89
C TYR A 25 -2.57 -6.35 -6.75
N ALA A 26 -1.30 -6.11 -6.39
CA ALA A 26 -0.94 -5.12 -5.39
C ALA A 26 -1.43 -3.71 -5.78
N LYS A 27 -1.36 -3.33 -7.06
CA LYS A 27 -1.95 -2.07 -7.55
C LYS A 27 -3.48 -2.05 -7.39
N SER A 28 -4.15 -3.16 -7.70
CA SER A 28 -5.60 -3.28 -7.53
C SER A 28 -6.03 -3.13 -6.07
N ILE A 29 -5.30 -3.72 -5.12
CA ILE A 29 -5.54 -3.56 -3.67
C ILE A 29 -5.34 -2.11 -3.27
N CYS A 30 -4.24 -1.50 -3.72
CA CYS A 30 -3.97 -0.10 -3.45
C CYS A 30 -5.15 0.78 -3.88
N GLU A 31 -5.72 0.55 -5.06
CA GLU A 31 -6.82 1.36 -5.59
C GLU A 31 -8.19 1.03 -5.01
N ASN A 32 -8.50 -0.26 -4.80
CA ASN A 32 -9.85 -0.71 -4.42
C ASN A 32 -10.02 -0.87 -2.91
N GLU A 33 -9.06 -1.48 -2.22
CA GLU A 33 -9.14 -1.74 -0.78
C GLU A 33 -8.60 -0.56 0.02
N LEU A 34 -7.43 -0.05 -0.38
CA LEU A 34 -6.74 1.03 0.31
C LEU A 34 -7.11 2.41 -0.23
N GLU A 35 -7.81 2.50 -1.37
CA GLU A 35 -8.23 3.76 -2.02
C GLU A 35 -7.08 4.77 -2.28
N ILE A 36 -5.87 4.25 -2.47
CA ILE A 36 -4.66 5.01 -2.75
C ILE A 36 -4.66 5.42 -4.22
N PRO A 37 -4.59 6.72 -4.53
CA PRO A 37 -4.49 7.18 -5.90
C PRO A 37 -3.17 6.75 -6.53
N GLU A 38 -3.19 6.26 -7.77
CA GLU A 38 -1.97 5.80 -8.47
C GLU A 38 -0.91 6.91 -8.61
N ASN A 39 -1.33 8.18 -8.69
CA ASN A 39 -0.43 9.33 -8.73
C ASN A 39 0.38 9.51 -7.45
N CYS A 40 -0.09 8.94 -6.34
CA CYS A 40 0.60 8.95 -5.05
C CYS A 40 1.62 7.82 -4.96
N ILE A 41 1.48 6.76 -5.77
CA ILE A 41 2.33 5.58 -5.77
C ILE A 41 3.53 5.84 -6.69
N LYS A 42 4.72 5.66 -6.14
CA LYS A 42 5.98 5.75 -6.87
C LYS A 42 6.36 4.39 -7.48
N LYS A 43 6.29 3.34 -6.67
CA LYS A 43 6.53 1.96 -7.06
C LYS A 43 5.85 1.01 -6.06
N ILE A 44 5.63 -0.20 -6.49
CA ILE A 44 5.17 -1.32 -5.68
C ILE A 44 6.24 -2.41 -5.82
N GLU A 45 6.57 -3.09 -4.73
CA GLU A 45 7.46 -4.24 -4.72
C GLU A 45 6.75 -5.40 -4.05
N CYS A 46 6.51 -6.46 -4.80
CA CYS A 46 5.84 -7.66 -4.31
C CYS A 46 6.87 -8.68 -3.79
N PHE A 47 6.56 -9.28 -2.66
CA PHE A 47 7.30 -10.37 -2.01
C PHE A 47 6.37 -11.60 -1.89
N GLU A 48 6.90 -12.76 -1.54
CA GLU A 48 6.13 -14.02 -1.43
C GLU A 48 4.88 -13.89 -0.53
N ASP A 49 4.99 -13.15 0.58
CA ASP A 49 3.94 -13.06 1.61
C ASP A 49 3.56 -11.61 1.97
N ALA A 50 4.04 -10.63 1.21
CA ALA A 50 3.76 -9.21 1.46
C ALA A 50 4.05 -8.36 0.22
N PHE A 51 3.59 -7.12 0.19
CA PHE A 51 4.07 -6.13 -0.77
C PHE A 51 4.40 -4.82 -0.08
N LYS A 52 5.42 -4.14 -0.59
CA LYS A 52 5.81 -2.83 -0.14
C LYS A 52 5.40 -1.80 -1.18
N ILE A 53 4.68 -0.78 -0.74
CA ILE A 53 4.36 0.37 -1.56
C ILE A 53 5.28 1.53 -1.18
N TYR A 54 5.75 2.23 -2.19
CA TYR A 54 6.54 3.43 -2.02
C TYR A 54 5.72 4.60 -2.54
N LEU A 55 5.45 5.58 -1.69
CA LEU A 55 4.71 6.77 -2.07
C LEU A 55 5.66 7.86 -2.57
N GLN A 56 5.23 8.59 -3.60
CA GLN A 56 5.97 9.77 -4.07
C GLN A 56 6.04 10.81 -2.96
N PRO A 57 7.10 11.61 -2.81
CA PRO A 57 7.16 12.63 -1.77
C PRO A 57 6.21 13.81 -2.07
N SER A 58 4.94 13.70 -1.65
CA SER A 58 3.95 14.79 -1.74
C SER A 58 3.44 15.21 -0.36
N ARG A 59 3.18 16.50 -0.21
CA ARG A 59 2.58 17.07 1.01
C ARG A 59 1.07 16.85 1.09
N HIS A 60 0.44 16.41 0.00
CA HIS A 60 -1.02 16.34 -0.09
C HIS A 60 -1.60 15.23 0.80
N TYR A 61 -0.88 14.11 0.95
CA TYR A 61 -1.47 12.89 1.54
C TYR A 61 -1.84 12.99 3.01
N TYR A 62 -1.27 13.94 3.77
CA TYR A 62 -1.52 14.03 5.22
C TYR A 62 -2.99 14.29 5.61
N ARG A 63 -3.84 14.63 4.65
CA ARG A 63 -5.27 14.89 4.87
C ARG A 63 -6.20 13.89 4.21
N ASP A 64 -5.65 12.91 3.50
CA ASP A 64 -6.45 11.89 2.84
C ASP A 64 -6.75 10.73 3.79
N ASP A 65 -8.00 10.27 3.79
CA ASP A 65 -8.46 9.16 4.62
C ASP A 65 -7.68 7.87 4.32
N TRP A 66 -7.34 7.58 3.06
CA TRP A 66 -6.51 6.42 2.70
C TRP A 66 -5.13 6.45 3.36
N TYR A 67 -4.52 7.64 3.47
CA TYR A 67 -3.19 7.80 4.06
C TYR A 67 -3.25 7.59 5.57
N VAL A 68 -4.32 8.08 6.21
CA VAL A 68 -4.57 7.81 7.63
C VAL A 68 -4.80 6.31 7.85
N ASN A 69 -5.57 5.65 6.99
CA ASN A 69 -5.81 4.21 7.06
C ASN A 69 -4.50 3.42 6.90
N LEU A 70 -3.64 3.80 5.95
CA LEU A 70 -2.29 3.22 5.82
C LEU A 70 -1.43 3.38 7.08
N THR A 71 -1.52 4.52 7.75
CA THR A 71 -0.78 4.74 9.02
C THR A 71 -1.40 4.06 10.23
N ARG A 72 -2.69 3.67 10.15
CA ARG A 72 -3.42 2.96 11.20
C ARG A 72 -3.28 1.45 11.08
N LEU A 73 -3.11 0.94 9.87
CA LEU A 73 -2.70 -0.44 9.66
C LEU A 73 -1.33 -0.61 10.33
N ASP A 74 -1.20 -1.60 11.21
CA ASP A 74 -0.04 -1.89 12.06
C ASP A 74 1.16 -2.46 11.23
N TYR A 75 1.32 -1.97 10.01
CA TYR A 75 2.26 -2.41 8.98
C TYR A 75 3.58 -1.62 8.96
N VAL A 76 3.80 -0.81 10.00
CA VAL A 76 4.98 0.06 10.12
C VAL A 76 5.92 -0.52 11.18
N SER A 77 6.91 -1.28 10.73
CA SER A 77 8.21 -1.41 11.40
C SER A 77 9.30 -0.84 10.51
#